data_AF-A0AAU3IIK5-F1
#
_entry.id   AF-A0AAU3IIK5-F1
#
_cell.length_a   1.000
_cell.length_b   1.000
_cell.length_c   1.000
_cell.angle_alpha   90.00
_cell.angle_beta   90.00
_cell.angle_gamma   90.00
#
_symmetry.space_group_name_H-M   'P 1'
#
loop_
_entity.id
_entity.type
_entity.pdbx_description
1 polymer ?
#
loop_
_entity_poly.entity_id
_entity_poly.type
_entity_poly.pdbx_seq_one_letter_code
_entity_poly.pdbx_strand_id
1 'polypeptide(L)'
;MRTGNWLTRHDEGHAMRVAIGDLARAAAAPGWSRLVVRHAEVGSHAVTTLLRDGREIPAEGMREPFRRLRELSYRAGAGTWFTCELAFEPRSRRYAGRVDSSAQPFADVPATAALAELTTFSRETPPGWLLAALPTAPPLPLPFTYGERYEGWRHDPGEHRRLQPLPISGALDYVPDTTMTAHVMACSREPGGQLVFLAERDGDPDSPFLMVSTSRDTWYVGRDGMRGTGEGLLSVTLDGSALRLELTPEAADLMGTETVFEVRLDLPPETAAELRAVLPRMLGPVTGAPDLSGF
;
A
#
# COMPACT_ATOMS: atom_id res chain seq x y z
N MET A 1 -9.78 3.35 -15.45
CA MET A 1 -9.06 2.91 -14.24
C MET A 1 -9.25 1.41 -14.15
N ARG A 2 -8.20 0.61 -14.35
CA ARG A 2 -8.28 -0.85 -14.12
C ARG A 2 -8.55 -1.03 -12.63
N THR A 3 -9.62 -1.74 -12.28
CA THR A 3 -9.83 -2.27 -10.92
C THR A 3 -8.63 -3.14 -10.61
N GLY A 4 -7.76 -2.67 -9.70
CA GLY A 4 -6.65 -3.48 -9.20
C GLY A 4 -7.24 -4.75 -8.58
N ASN A 5 -6.60 -5.90 -8.84
CA ASN A 5 -6.91 -7.12 -8.12
C ASN A 5 -6.35 -6.98 -6.69
N TRP A 6 -7.00 -6.16 -5.86
CA TRP A 6 -6.66 -6.05 -4.45
C TRP A 6 -7.14 -7.32 -3.76
N LEU A 7 -6.22 -7.99 -3.06
CA LEU A 7 -6.54 -9.20 -2.33
C LEU A 7 -7.39 -8.87 -1.10
N THR A 8 -7.12 -7.72 -0.43
CA THR A 8 -7.80 -7.35 0.81
C THR A 8 -8.09 -5.84 0.93
N ARG A 9 -8.97 -5.44 1.86
CA ARG A 9 -9.17 -4.03 2.25
C ARG A 9 -7.90 -3.38 2.80
N HIS A 10 -7.07 -4.17 3.47
CA HIS A 10 -5.82 -3.67 4.03
C HIS A 10 -4.85 -3.29 2.92
N ASP A 11 -4.75 -4.13 1.88
CA ASP A 11 -3.89 -3.89 0.72
C ASP A 11 -4.37 -2.69 -0.08
N GLU A 12 -5.67 -2.57 -0.31
CA GLU A 12 -6.22 -1.38 -0.97
C GLU A 12 -5.96 -0.12 -0.12
N GLY A 13 -6.14 -0.21 1.20
CA GLY A 13 -5.81 0.90 2.11
C GLY A 13 -4.31 1.22 2.13
N HIS A 14 -3.43 0.23 2.01
CA HIS A 14 -2.00 0.45 1.84
C HIS A 14 -1.71 1.17 0.51
N ALA A 15 -2.25 0.67 -0.60
CA ALA A 15 -2.07 1.26 -1.92
C ALA A 15 -2.55 2.71 -1.99
N MET A 16 -3.67 3.06 -1.34
CA MET A 16 -4.12 4.46 -1.29
C MET A 16 -3.15 5.35 -0.49
N ARG A 17 -2.58 4.87 0.62
CA ARG A 17 -1.57 5.61 1.41
C ARG A 17 -0.29 5.84 0.60
N VAL A 18 0.13 4.86 -0.17
CA VAL A 18 1.26 4.99 -1.08
C VAL A 18 0.95 6.00 -2.20
N ALA A 19 -0.23 5.90 -2.83
CA ALA A 19 -0.63 6.83 -3.89
C ALA A 19 -0.64 8.29 -3.40
N ILE A 20 -1.04 8.54 -2.15
CA ILE A 20 -0.92 9.86 -1.51
C ILE A 20 0.55 10.29 -1.40
N GLY A 21 1.43 9.37 -1.00
CA GLY A 21 2.87 9.60 -0.95
C GLY A 21 3.43 9.96 -2.33
N ASP A 22 3.06 9.24 -3.38
CA ASP A 22 3.53 9.50 -4.74
C ASP A 22 3.04 10.86 -5.27
N LEU A 23 1.78 11.20 -5.02
CA LEU A 23 1.24 12.54 -5.34
C LEU A 23 2.00 13.64 -4.58
N ALA A 24 2.31 13.42 -3.30
CA ALA A 24 3.08 14.37 -2.50
C ALA A 24 4.50 14.56 -3.04
N ARG A 25 5.19 13.45 -3.39
CA ARG A 25 6.53 13.49 -3.97
C ARG A 25 6.53 14.17 -5.33
N ALA A 26 5.53 13.93 -6.16
CA ALA A 26 5.41 14.55 -7.48
C ALA A 26 5.21 16.08 -7.40
N ALA A 27 4.51 16.57 -6.36
CA ALA A 27 4.33 17.99 -6.11
C ALA A 27 5.58 18.68 -5.55
N ALA A 28 6.49 17.93 -4.93
CA ALA A 28 7.67 18.47 -4.27
C ALA A 28 8.89 18.53 -5.20
N ALA A 29 9.44 19.73 -5.40
CA ALA A 29 10.75 19.87 -6.07
C ALA A 29 11.85 19.12 -5.30
N PRO A 30 12.89 18.58 -5.97
CA PRO A 30 13.97 17.83 -5.32
C PRO A 30 14.64 18.56 -4.14
N GLY A 31 15.24 17.79 -3.22
CA GLY A 31 16.00 18.32 -2.09
C GLY A 31 15.19 18.57 -0.81
N TRP A 32 13.97 18.06 -0.73
CA TRP A 32 13.17 18.07 0.51
C TRP A 32 13.67 17.02 1.50
N SER A 33 13.46 17.27 2.80
CA SER A 33 13.80 16.34 3.88
C SER A 33 12.56 15.66 4.47
N ARG A 34 11.41 16.31 4.41
CA ARG A 34 10.14 15.74 4.88
C ARG A 34 8.94 16.29 4.11
N LEU A 35 8.01 15.40 3.77
CA LEU A 35 6.67 15.75 3.32
C LEU A 35 5.65 15.36 4.37
N VAL A 36 4.68 16.22 4.65
CA VAL A 36 3.55 15.92 5.54
C VAL A 36 2.26 16.31 4.83
N VAL A 37 1.40 15.33 4.59
CA VAL A 37 0.04 15.55 4.06
C VAL A 37 -0.93 15.50 5.22
N ARG A 38 -1.74 16.54 5.37
CA ARG A 38 -2.87 16.58 6.30
C ARG A 38 -4.16 16.65 5.52
N HIS A 39 -5.11 15.84 5.93
CA HIS A 39 -6.43 15.80 5.33
C HIS A 39 -7.49 15.83 6.42
N ALA A 40 -8.51 16.65 6.21
CA ALA A 40 -9.71 16.62 7.02
C ALA A 40 -10.93 16.52 6.09
N GLU A 41 -11.86 15.63 6.41
CA GLU A 41 -13.08 15.46 5.61
C GLU A 41 -14.29 15.13 6.49
N VAL A 42 -15.41 15.77 6.15
CA VAL A 42 -16.73 15.55 6.74
C VAL A 42 -17.75 15.63 5.60
N GLY A 43 -18.50 14.56 5.35
CA GLY A 43 -19.41 14.46 4.22
C GLY A 43 -18.70 14.80 2.91
N SER A 44 -19.21 15.80 2.18
CA SER A 44 -18.61 16.28 0.93
C SER A 44 -17.59 17.42 1.11
N HIS A 45 -17.39 17.90 2.34
CA HIS A 45 -16.45 18.98 2.66
C HIS A 45 -15.09 18.39 3.03
N ALA A 46 -14.06 18.71 2.24
CA ALA A 46 -12.71 18.18 2.39
C ALA A 46 -11.68 19.30 2.29
N VAL A 47 -10.66 19.27 3.14
CA VAL A 47 -9.49 20.16 3.07
C VAL A 47 -8.23 19.32 3.15
N THR A 48 -7.30 19.55 2.22
CA THR A 48 -6.00 18.86 2.18
C THR A 48 -4.89 19.90 2.15
N THR A 49 -3.88 19.74 2.99
CA THR A 49 -2.67 20.57 2.97
C THR A 49 -1.44 19.67 2.83
N LEU A 50 -0.53 20.04 1.93
CA LEU A 50 0.77 19.39 1.76
C LEU A 50 1.86 20.33 2.26
N LEU A 51 2.62 19.89 3.26
CA LEU A 51 3.75 20.62 3.82
C LEU A 51 5.06 19.99 3.33
N ARG A 52 5.92 20.79 2.70
CA ARG A 52 7.31 20.47 2.40
C ARG A 52 8.22 21.20 3.39
N ASP A 53 8.93 20.45 4.22
CA ASP A 53 9.83 20.99 5.25
C ASP A 53 9.15 22.09 6.09
N GLY A 54 7.87 21.88 6.42
CA GLY A 54 7.04 22.80 7.21
C GLY A 54 6.39 23.94 6.41
N ARG A 55 6.62 24.06 5.10
CA ARG A 55 6.00 25.06 4.24
C ARG A 55 4.91 24.45 3.37
N GLU A 56 3.74 25.06 3.34
CA GLU A 56 2.64 24.60 2.48
C GLU A 56 2.98 24.76 1.00
N ILE A 57 2.68 23.74 0.21
CA ILE A 57 2.83 23.71 -1.24
C ILE A 57 1.53 23.16 -1.86
N PRO A 58 1.18 23.58 -3.10
CA PRO A 58 0.01 23.04 -3.78
C PRO A 58 0.22 21.59 -4.17
N ALA A 59 -0.84 20.77 -4.08
CA ALA A 59 -0.88 19.43 -4.63
C ALA A 59 -2.31 19.09 -5.07
N GLU A 60 -2.41 18.47 -6.24
CA GLU A 60 -3.69 18.10 -6.86
C GLU A 60 -3.92 16.59 -6.76
N GLY A 61 -5.18 16.17 -6.90
CA GLY A 61 -5.54 14.75 -7.01
C GLY A 61 -5.53 13.93 -5.70
N MET A 62 -5.12 14.52 -4.57
CA MET A 62 -5.06 13.82 -3.27
C MET A 62 -6.41 13.43 -2.69
N ARG A 63 -7.49 14.14 -3.08
CA ARG A 63 -8.82 13.94 -2.51
C ARG A 63 -9.36 12.51 -2.74
N GLU A 64 -9.15 11.97 -3.93
CA GLU A 64 -9.72 10.66 -4.30
C GLU A 64 -9.13 9.51 -3.44
N PRO A 65 -7.79 9.36 -3.32
CA PRO A 65 -7.22 8.39 -2.39
C PRO A 65 -7.68 8.54 -0.94
N PHE A 66 -7.79 9.77 -0.43
CA PHE A 66 -8.26 9.99 0.94
C PHE A 66 -9.72 9.59 1.14
N ARG A 67 -10.60 9.98 0.21
CA ARG A 67 -12.00 9.56 0.24
C ARG A 67 -12.10 8.04 0.25
N ARG A 68 -11.35 7.36 -0.63
CA ARG A 68 -11.33 5.90 -0.68
C ARG A 68 -10.83 5.28 0.62
N LEU A 69 -9.79 5.86 1.24
CA LEU A 69 -9.33 5.44 2.57
C LEU A 69 -10.40 5.58 3.66
N ARG A 70 -11.18 6.66 3.66
CA ARG A 70 -12.29 6.84 4.61
C ARG A 70 -13.35 5.76 4.44
N GLU A 71 -13.70 5.43 3.20
CA GLU A 71 -14.65 4.36 2.89
C GLU A 71 -14.14 2.99 3.37
N LEU A 72 -12.88 2.67 3.08
CA LEU A 72 -12.28 1.39 3.50
C LEU A 72 -12.15 1.26 5.02
N SER A 73 -12.02 2.39 5.72
CA SER A 73 -11.91 2.46 7.17
C SER A 73 -13.28 2.48 7.87
N TYR A 74 -14.40 2.61 7.15
CA TYR A 74 -15.73 2.64 7.75
C TYR A 74 -16.03 1.36 8.53
N ARG A 75 -16.54 1.56 9.75
CA ARG A 75 -17.01 0.50 10.64
C ARG A 75 -18.43 0.83 11.08
N ALA A 76 -19.36 -0.11 10.89
CA ALA A 76 -20.74 0.04 11.33
C ALA A 76 -20.80 0.38 12.82
N GLY A 77 -21.61 1.38 13.19
CA GLY A 77 -21.75 1.85 14.57
C GLY A 77 -20.61 2.74 15.08
N ALA A 78 -19.43 2.71 14.47
CA ALA A 78 -18.29 3.56 14.85
C ALA A 78 -17.99 4.68 13.83
N GLY A 79 -18.49 4.58 12.61
CA GLY A 79 -18.22 5.51 11.52
C GLY A 79 -16.82 5.34 10.93
N THR A 80 -16.25 6.43 10.41
CA THR A 80 -14.88 6.49 9.88
C THR A 80 -14.05 7.59 10.57
N TRP A 81 -12.83 7.84 10.12
CA TRP A 81 -11.98 8.92 10.62
C TRP A 81 -12.33 10.29 9.98
N PHE A 82 -12.03 11.38 10.68
CA PHE A 82 -12.24 12.76 10.21
C PHE A 82 -10.97 13.46 9.79
N THR A 83 -9.86 13.13 10.46
CA THR A 83 -8.54 13.68 10.12
C THR A 83 -7.55 12.57 9.86
N CYS A 84 -6.65 12.81 8.92
CA CYS A 84 -5.53 11.94 8.59
C CYS A 84 -4.28 12.80 8.39
N GLU A 85 -3.17 12.40 9.01
CA GLU A 85 -1.85 12.96 8.76
C GLU A 85 -0.92 11.83 8.31
N LEU A 86 -0.20 12.03 7.21
CA LEU A 86 0.82 11.11 6.70
C LEU A 86 2.11 11.88 6.46
N ALA A 87 3.22 11.37 6.98
CA ALA A 87 4.56 11.88 6.80
C ALA A 87 5.40 10.90 5.98
N PHE A 88 6.16 11.43 5.03
CA PHE A 88 7.00 10.67 4.10
C PHE A 88 8.45 11.13 4.16
N GLU A 89 9.36 10.18 3.97
CA GLU A 89 10.81 10.39 3.93
C GLU A 89 11.33 10.37 2.48
N PRO A 90 12.42 11.11 2.18
CA PRO A 90 12.99 11.15 0.85
C PRO A 90 13.56 9.80 0.45
N ARG A 91 13.33 9.42 -0.82
CA ARG A 91 13.87 8.18 -1.43
C ARG A 91 13.44 6.88 -0.73
N SER A 92 12.40 6.92 0.10
CA SER A 92 11.85 5.74 0.76
C SER A 92 10.34 5.68 0.54
N ARG A 93 9.80 4.47 0.45
CA ARG A 93 8.36 4.22 0.47
C ARG A 93 7.75 4.26 1.87
N ARG A 94 8.58 4.38 2.91
CA ARG A 94 8.16 4.50 4.32
C ARG A 94 7.18 5.67 4.52
N TYR A 95 6.19 5.42 5.37
CA TYR A 95 5.36 6.48 5.92
C TYR A 95 5.03 6.22 7.39
N ALA A 96 4.81 7.32 8.11
CA ALA A 96 4.30 7.33 9.47
C ALA A 96 3.18 8.37 9.56
N GLY A 97 2.22 8.19 10.45
CA GLY A 97 1.04 9.04 10.46
C GLY A 97 0.04 8.69 11.53
N ARG A 98 -1.14 9.31 11.42
CA ARG A 98 -2.27 9.03 12.29
C ARG A 98 -3.59 9.34 11.63
N VAL A 99 -4.61 8.59 12.02
CA VAL A 99 -6.02 8.91 11.74
C VAL A 99 -6.74 9.18 13.05
N ASP A 100 -7.79 10.00 13.00
CA ASP A 100 -8.56 10.36 14.19
C ASP A 100 -10.06 10.50 13.86
N SER A 101 -10.87 9.67 14.51
CA SER A 101 -12.34 9.66 14.40
C SER A 101 -13.05 10.55 15.44
N SER A 102 -12.29 11.30 16.23
CA SER A 102 -12.82 12.18 17.28
C SER A 102 -12.38 13.63 17.13
N ALA A 103 -11.18 13.87 16.59
CA ALA A 103 -10.63 15.21 16.39
C ALA A 103 -11.52 16.05 15.46
N GLN A 104 -11.71 17.30 15.85
CA GLN A 104 -12.34 18.30 15.00
C GLN A 104 -11.43 18.58 13.79
N PRO A 105 -12.00 18.68 12.57
CA PRO A 105 -11.29 19.19 11.41
C PRO A 105 -10.58 20.52 11.68
N PHE A 106 -9.43 20.74 11.05
CA PHE A 106 -8.70 22.01 11.14
C PHE A 106 -9.31 23.14 10.28
N ALA A 107 -10.55 22.95 9.82
CA ALA A 107 -11.33 23.92 9.06
C ALA A 107 -12.79 23.87 9.53
N ASP A 108 -13.52 24.96 9.36
CA ASP A 108 -14.93 25.04 9.73
C ASP A 108 -15.78 24.11 8.87
N VAL A 109 -16.62 23.31 9.53
CA VAL A 109 -17.46 22.30 8.88
C VAL A 109 -18.84 22.89 8.55
N PRO A 110 -19.25 22.91 7.27
CA PRO A 110 -20.61 23.31 6.92
C PRO A 110 -21.67 22.37 7.52
N ALA A 111 -22.80 22.93 7.97
CA ALA A 111 -23.87 22.17 8.60
C ALA A 111 -24.45 21.05 7.72
N THR A 112 -24.53 21.30 6.40
CA THR A 112 -24.98 20.30 5.42
C THR A 112 -24.00 19.14 5.30
N ALA A 113 -22.70 19.40 5.45
CA ALA A 113 -21.66 18.38 5.43
C ALA A 113 -21.70 17.50 6.70
N ALA A 114 -21.91 18.13 7.87
CA ALA A 114 -22.11 17.42 9.13
C ALA A 114 -23.32 16.49 9.10
N LEU A 115 -24.45 16.96 8.54
CA LEU A 115 -25.64 16.13 8.37
C LEU A 115 -25.39 14.97 7.40
N ALA A 116 -24.76 15.23 6.25
CA ALA A 116 -24.43 14.19 5.27
C ALA A 116 -23.50 13.11 5.86
N GLU A 117 -22.51 13.50 6.67
CA GLU A 117 -21.61 12.59 7.35
C GLU A 117 -22.37 11.60 8.25
N LEU A 118 -23.27 12.09 9.11
CA LEU A 118 -24.04 11.23 10.02
C LEU A 118 -24.98 10.27 9.29
N THR A 119 -25.45 10.65 8.10
CA THR A 119 -26.28 9.76 7.27
C THR A 119 -25.46 8.72 6.51
N THR A 120 -24.20 9.02 6.19
CA THR A 120 -23.33 8.15 5.37
C THR A 120 -22.50 7.21 6.22
N PHE A 121 -21.84 7.74 7.25
CA PHE A 121 -20.96 7.01 8.16
C PHE A 121 -21.58 7.02 9.56
N SER A 122 -22.68 6.27 9.70
CA SER A 122 -23.45 6.22 10.94
C SER A 122 -22.59 5.77 12.12
N ARG A 123 -22.84 6.39 13.27
CA ARG A 123 -22.12 6.14 14.51
C ARG A 123 -23.04 6.27 15.72
N GLU A 124 -22.87 5.37 16.68
CA GLU A 124 -23.64 5.35 17.93
C GLU A 124 -23.32 6.54 18.83
N THR A 125 -22.06 7.00 18.80
CA THR A 125 -21.59 8.14 19.60
C THR A 125 -20.87 9.17 18.71
N PRO A 126 -21.61 10.09 18.08
CA PRO A 126 -21.02 11.24 17.38
C PRO A 126 -20.20 12.14 18.32
N PRO A 127 -19.07 12.70 17.87
CA PRO A 127 -18.33 13.67 18.67
C PRO A 127 -19.13 14.97 18.81
N GLY A 128 -18.98 15.66 19.94
CA GLY A 128 -19.77 16.84 20.27
C GLY A 128 -19.68 17.96 19.23
N TRP A 129 -18.51 18.17 18.61
CA TRP A 129 -18.34 19.18 17.56
C TRP A 129 -19.18 18.90 16.31
N LEU A 130 -19.39 17.62 15.97
CA LEU A 130 -20.17 17.23 14.79
C LEU A 130 -21.66 17.48 15.03
N LEU A 131 -22.13 17.23 16.25
CA LEU A 131 -23.49 17.56 16.67
C LEU A 131 -23.71 19.07 16.74
N ALA A 132 -22.73 19.81 17.25
CA ALA A 132 -22.79 21.27 17.31
C ALA A 132 -22.81 21.94 15.93
N ALA A 133 -22.26 21.28 14.91
CA ALA A 133 -22.28 21.76 13.53
C ALA A 133 -23.62 21.51 12.81
N LEU A 134 -24.54 20.73 13.39
CA LEU A 134 -25.82 20.43 12.74
C LEU A 134 -26.68 21.69 12.51
N PRO A 135 -27.49 21.71 11.44
CA PRO A 135 -28.40 22.82 11.21
C PRO A 135 -29.40 22.94 12.37
N THR A 136 -29.61 24.17 12.84
CA THR A 136 -30.59 24.49 13.90
C THR A 136 -32.03 24.62 13.38
N ALA A 137 -32.21 24.60 12.06
CA ALA A 137 -33.50 24.69 11.36
C ALA A 137 -33.89 23.30 10.78
N PRO A 138 -35.20 23.05 10.52
CA PRO A 138 -35.66 21.73 10.07
C PRO A 138 -34.97 21.29 8.77
N PRO A 139 -34.63 19.99 8.64
CA PRO A 139 -33.76 19.53 7.57
C PRO A 139 -34.43 19.65 6.21
N LEU A 140 -33.71 20.24 5.25
CA LEU A 140 -34.00 20.06 3.82
C LEU A 140 -33.88 18.57 3.48
N PRO A 141 -34.69 18.05 2.54
CA PRO A 141 -34.57 16.67 2.09
C PRO A 141 -33.19 16.48 1.45
N LEU A 142 -32.34 15.67 2.10
CA LEU A 142 -31.09 15.22 1.53
C LEU A 142 -31.33 13.93 0.74
N PRO A 143 -30.65 13.73 -0.41
CA PRO A 143 -30.66 12.45 -1.09
C PRO A 143 -29.92 11.41 -0.22
N PHE A 144 -30.70 10.55 0.45
CA PHE A 144 -30.20 9.39 1.17
C PHE A 144 -29.81 8.30 0.15
N THR A 145 -28.57 8.27 -0.32
CA THR A 145 -28.14 7.21 -1.27
C THR A 145 -26.73 6.65 -1.04
N TYR A 146 -25.99 7.10 -0.01
CA TYR A 146 -24.61 6.64 0.19
C TYR A 146 -24.46 5.44 1.14
N GLY A 147 -25.29 5.32 2.19
CA GLY A 147 -25.14 4.25 3.20
C GLY A 147 -25.27 2.83 2.65
N GLU A 148 -26.19 2.59 1.70
CA GLU A 148 -26.44 1.24 1.15
C GLU A 148 -25.30 0.69 0.30
N ARG A 149 -24.42 1.54 -0.27
CA ARG A 149 -23.25 1.07 -1.04
C ARG A 149 -22.16 0.44 -0.18
N TYR A 150 -22.12 0.76 1.11
CA TYR A 150 -21.04 0.31 2.00
C TYR A 150 -21.36 -1.02 2.70
N GLU A 151 -22.61 -1.46 2.70
CA GLU A 151 -23.01 -2.78 3.24
C GLU A 151 -22.74 -3.95 2.27
N GLY A 152 -22.47 -3.68 0.99
CA GLY A 152 -22.27 -4.71 -0.05
C GLY A 152 -21.03 -5.61 0.10
N TRP A 153 -20.17 -5.37 1.10
CA TRP A 153 -18.93 -6.12 1.35
C TRP A 153 -19.07 -7.18 2.45
N ARG A 154 -20.26 -7.80 2.60
CA ARG A 154 -20.43 -8.90 3.55
C ARG A 154 -19.87 -10.20 3.00
N HIS A 155 -18.78 -10.65 3.66
CA HIS A 155 -18.24 -12.00 3.70
C HIS A 155 -17.77 -12.59 2.38
N ASP A 156 -16.48 -12.43 2.09
CA ASP A 156 -15.77 -13.47 1.34
C ASP A 156 -15.57 -14.67 2.29
N PRO A 157 -16.20 -15.83 2.07
CA PRO A 157 -16.15 -16.96 3.00
C PRO A 157 -14.76 -17.63 3.07
N GLY A 158 -13.81 -17.22 2.22
CA GLY A 158 -12.50 -17.86 2.08
C GLY A 158 -11.37 -17.27 2.94
N GLU A 159 -11.52 -16.08 3.54
CA GLU A 159 -10.40 -15.42 4.23
C GLU A 159 -10.27 -15.89 5.69
N HIS A 160 -9.45 -16.91 5.91
CA HIS A 160 -9.09 -17.41 7.25
C HIS A 160 -7.95 -16.63 7.92
N ARG A 161 -7.38 -15.60 7.27
CA ARG A 161 -6.53 -14.63 7.99
C ARG A 161 -7.45 -13.66 8.72
N ARG A 162 -7.39 -13.63 10.05
CA ARG A 162 -8.00 -12.60 10.90
C ARG A 162 -7.37 -11.24 10.60
N LEU A 163 -7.70 -10.62 9.47
CA LEU A 163 -7.17 -9.33 9.08
C LEU A 163 -7.83 -8.26 9.96
N GLN A 164 -7.00 -7.46 10.62
CA GLN A 164 -7.50 -6.37 11.43
C GLN A 164 -8.13 -5.31 10.51
N PRO A 165 -9.33 -4.80 10.85
CA PRO A 165 -9.93 -3.71 10.09
C PRO A 165 -9.03 -2.47 10.12
N LEU A 166 -8.99 -1.72 9.02
CA LEU A 166 -8.26 -0.44 8.95
C LEU A 166 -8.65 0.46 10.13
N PRO A 167 -7.68 1.12 10.79
CA PRO A 167 -7.95 1.94 11.96
C PRO A 167 -8.81 3.15 11.60
N ILE A 168 -9.74 3.49 12.48
CA ILE A 168 -10.48 4.77 12.45
C ILE A 168 -9.88 5.80 13.41
N SER A 169 -8.99 5.37 14.31
CA SER A 169 -8.18 6.20 15.18
C SER A 169 -6.87 5.49 15.46
N GLY A 170 -5.77 6.24 15.59
CA GLY A 170 -4.47 5.72 16.02
C GLY A 170 -3.36 5.97 15.01
N ALA A 171 -2.19 5.42 15.30
CA ALA A 171 -1.00 5.52 14.46
C ALA A 171 -1.14 4.71 13.17
N LEU A 172 -0.54 5.22 12.10
CA LEU A 172 -0.36 4.54 10.83
C LEU A 172 1.13 4.46 10.56
N ASP A 173 1.70 3.26 10.52
CA ASP A 173 3.11 3.08 10.21
C ASP A 173 3.26 2.04 9.11
N TYR A 174 4.19 2.31 8.21
CA TYR A 174 4.64 1.36 7.21
C TYR A 174 6.14 1.54 7.03
N VAL A 175 6.86 0.45 7.28
CA VAL A 175 8.29 0.34 7.03
C VAL A 175 8.45 -0.75 5.97
N PRO A 176 8.80 -0.38 4.72
CA PRO A 176 9.06 -1.37 3.68
C PRO A 176 10.31 -2.17 4.05
N ASP A 177 10.31 -3.45 3.69
CA ASP A 177 11.51 -4.27 3.85
C ASP A 177 12.56 -3.89 2.80
N THR A 178 13.80 -3.80 3.25
CA THR A 178 14.95 -3.48 2.41
C THR A 178 15.81 -4.70 2.12
N THR A 179 15.71 -5.72 2.97
CA THR A 179 16.52 -6.93 2.86
C THR A 179 15.82 -8.16 3.42
N MET A 180 16.22 -9.33 2.93
CA MET A 180 15.95 -10.63 3.54
C MET A 180 17.22 -11.50 3.47
N THR A 181 17.29 -12.57 4.28
CA THR A 181 18.40 -13.54 4.18
C THR A 181 17.87 -14.89 3.72
N ALA A 182 18.27 -15.32 2.52
CA ALA A 182 17.92 -16.62 1.99
C ALA A 182 18.93 -17.68 2.47
N HIS A 183 18.42 -18.65 3.23
CA HIS A 183 19.16 -19.82 3.69
C HIS A 183 18.85 -21.07 2.85
N VAL A 184 17.77 -21.02 2.08
CA VAL A 184 17.28 -22.13 1.25
C VAL A 184 16.99 -21.64 -0.15
N MET A 185 17.35 -22.46 -1.13
CA MET A 185 16.94 -22.27 -2.52
C MET A 185 16.28 -23.55 -3.04
N ALA A 186 15.18 -23.40 -3.77
CA ALA A 186 14.61 -24.46 -4.58
C ALA A 186 14.41 -23.98 -6.01
N CYS A 187 14.70 -24.87 -6.97
CA CYS A 187 14.44 -24.65 -8.38
C CYS A 187 13.44 -25.70 -8.86
N SER A 188 12.36 -25.29 -9.51
CA SER A 188 11.44 -26.22 -10.17
C SER A 188 11.25 -25.86 -11.65
N ARG A 189 11.04 -26.89 -12.46
CA ARG A 189 10.65 -26.74 -13.86
C ARG A 189 9.21 -27.20 -13.99
N GLU A 190 8.34 -26.29 -14.39
CA GLU A 190 6.93 -26.58 -14.59
C GLU A 190 6.60 -26.63 -16.09
N PRO A 191 5.53 -27.32 -16.51
CA PRO A 191 5.05 -27.26 -17.88
C PRO A 191 4.67 -25.82 -18.26
N GLY A 192 5.60 -25.12 -18.91
CA GLY A 192 5.41 -23.74 -19.36
C GLY A 192 6.27 -22.69 -18.67
N GLY A 193 7.14 -23.07 -17.72
CA GLY A 193 7.94 -22.11 -16.98
C GLY A 193 9.05 -22.69 -16.10
N GLN A 194 9.82 -21.79 -15.49
CA GLN A 194 10.78 -22.11 -14.45
C GLN A 194 10.49 -21.27 -13.21
N LEU A 195 10.82 -21.83 -12.05
CA LEU A 195 10.63 -21.20 -10.76
C LEU A 195 11.92 -21.27 -9.96
N VAL A 196 12.35 -20.13 -9.44
CA VAL A 196 13.36 -20.03 -8.39
C VAL A 196 12.67 -19.53 -7.13
N PHE A 197 12.90 -20.24 -6.04
CA PHE A 197 12.37 -19.94 -4.72
C PHE A 197 13.54 -19.75 -3.75
N LEU A 198 13.53 -18.66 -3.00
CA LEU A 198 14.51 -18.31 -1.97
C LEU A 198 13.77 -18.06 -0.66
N ALA A 199 14.15 -18.72 0.43
CA ALA A 199 13.47 -18.58 1.73
C ALA A 199 14.44 -18.48 2.90
N GLU A 200 14.00 -17.85 3.98
CA GLU A 200 14.79 -17.76 5.21
C GLU A 200 14.85 -19.09 5.98
N ARG A 201 13.85 -19.97 5.84
CA ARG A 201 13.83 -21.28 6.52
C ARG A 201 13.24 -22.36 5.65
N ASP A 202 13.79 -23.57 5.78
CA ASP A 202 13.30 -24.74 5.06
C ASP A 202 12.01 -25.28 5.70
N GLY A 203 11.03 -25.63 4.86
CA GLY A 203 9.78 -26.27 5.29
C GLY A 203 8.86 -25.42 6.18
N ASP A 204 9.16 -24.14 6.40
CA ASP A 204 8.32 -23.22 7.17
C ASP A 204 7.44 -22.38 6.22
N PRO A 205 6.13 -22.67 6.12
CA PRO A 205 5.24 -21.96 5.20
C PRO A 205 5.00 -20.49 5.61
N ASP A 206 5.32 -20.13 6.86
CA ASP A 206 5.19 -18.75 7.37
C ASP A 206 6.51 -17.98 7.27
N SER A 207 7.61 -18.62 6.86
CA SER A 207 8.90 -17.96 6.66
C SER A 207 8.82 -17.02 5.46
N PRO A 208 9.45 -15.82 5.54
CA PRO A 208 9.56 -14.95 4.40
C PRO A 208 10.25 -15.67 3.23
N PHE A 209 9.69 -15.49 2.03
CA PHE A 209 10.26 -16.07 0.82
C PHE A 209 10.13 -15.11 -0.36
N LEU A 210 11.12 -15.18 -1.24
CA LEU A 210 11.10 -14.56 -2.56
C LEU A 210 10.95 -15.65 -3.62
N MET A 211 10.11 -15.38 -4.61
CA MET A 211 9.88 -16.26 -5.73
C MET A 211 10.09 -15.49 -7.03
N VAL A 212 10.92 -16.01 -7.93
CA VAL A 212 11.09 -15.51 -9.29
C VAL A 212 10.63 -16.60 -10.24
N SER A 213 9.64 -16.28 -11.07
CA SER A 213 9.04 -17.23 -12.00
C SER A 213 9.05 -16.68 -13.41
N THR A 214 9.30 -17.56 -14.38
CA THR A 214 9.14 -17.24 -15.80
C THR A 214 8.16 -18.19 -16.43
N SER A 215 7.42 -17.68 -17.40
CA SER A 215 6.64 -18.45 -18.36
C SER A 215 6.99 -18.01 -19.78
N ARG A 216 6.44 -18.66 -20.80
CA ARG A 216 6.87 -18.52 -22.21
C ARG A 216 7.17 -17.10 -22.67
N ASP A 217 6.35 -16.12 -22.27
CA ASP A 217 6.46 -14.73 -22.72
C ASP A 217 6.46 -13.71 -21.58
N THR A 218 6.55 -14.13 -20.32
CA THR A 218 6.49 -13.22 -19.18
C THR A 218 7.25 -13.76 -17.98
N TRP A 219 7.67 -12.87 -17.10
CA TRP A 219 8.26 -13.21 -15.82
C TRP A 219 7.56 -12.41 -14.73
N TYR A 220 7.67 -12.87 -13.49
CA TYR A 220 7.20 -12.12 -12.34
C TYR A 220 8.04 -12.45 -11.11
N VAL A 221 8.09 -11.48 -10.21
CA VAL A 221 8.64 -11.62 -8.86
C VAL A 221 7.49 -11.59 -7.87
N GLY A 222 7.60 -12.39 -6.82
CA GLY A 222 6.63 -12.42 -5.73
C GLY A 222 7.32 -12.64 -4.39
N ARG A 223 6.62 -12.26 -3.33
CA ARG A 223 7.06 -12.40 -1.96
C ARG A 223 5.88 -12.73 -1.05
N ASP A 224 6.03 -13.73 -0.18
CA ASP A 224 5.03 -14.08 0.85
C ASP A 224 3.61 -14.32 0.29
N GLY A 225 3.54 -14.91 -0.91
CA GLY A 225 2.30 -15.16 -1.64
C GLY A 225 1.75 -13.96 -2.41
N MET A 226 2.35 -12.78 -2.26
CA MET A 226 2.04 -11.59 -3.06
C MET A 226 2.81 -11.65 -4.37
N ARG A 227 2.10 -11.42 -5.47
CA ARG A 227 2.70 -11.37 -6.81
C ARG A 227 2.84 -9.91 -7.24
N GLY A 228 4.06 -9.47 -7.52
CA GLY A 228 4.28 -8.23 -8.26
C GLY A 228 3.57 -8.34 -9.61
N THR A 229 2.68 -7.41 -9.93
CA THR A 229 1.95 -7.44 -11.21
C THR A 229 2.91 -7.20 -12.37
N GLY A 230 2.96 -8.11 -13.35
CA GLY A 230 3.72 -7.90 -14.59
C GLY A 230 5.23 -7.72 -14.39
N GLU A 231 5.87 -7.05 -15.35
CA GLU A 231 7.30 -6.71 -15.48
C GLU A 231 7.86 -5.87 -14.30
N GLY A 232 7.67 -6.33 -13.07
CA GLY A 232 7.93 -5.60 -11.82
C GLY A 232 9.39 -5.53 -11.35
N LEU A 233 10.31 -6.19 -12.05
CA LEU A 233 11.75 -6.24 -11.89
C LEU A 233 12.44 -5.51 -13.06
N LEU A 234 13.10 -4.40 -12.77
CA LEU A 234 13.86 -3.60 -13.73
C LEU A 234 15.25 -4.19 -13.97
N SER A 235 15.92 -4.61 -12.90
CA SER A 235 17.25 -5.21 -12.97
C SER A 235 17.48 -6.22 -11.84
N VAL A 236 18.39 -7.14 -12.10
CA VAL A 236 18.91 -8.11 -11.14
C VAL A 236 20.43 -8.06 -11.18
N THR A 237 21.03 -7.78 -10.04
CA THR A 237 22.49 -7.81 -9.86
C THR A 237 22.84 -8.86 -8.84
N LEU A 238 23.82 -9.70 -9.16
CA LEU A 238 24.42 -10.60 -8.18
C LEU A 238 25.86 -10.18 -7.92
N ASP A 239 26.16 -9.77 -6.68
CA ASP A 239 27.50 -9.40 -6.24
C ASP A 239 27.91 -10.28 -5.05
N GLY A 240 28.82 -11.22 -5.29
CA GLY A 240 29.25 -12.19 -4.28
C GLY A 240 28.07 -12.99 -3.73
N SER A 241 27.71 -12.74 -2.46
CA SER A 241 26.60 -13.37 -1.74
C SER A 241 25.38 -12.45 -1.59
N ALA A 242 25.25 -11.40 -2.39
CA ALA A 242 24.10 -10.49 -2.37
C ALA A 242 23.42 -10.44 -3.74
N LEU A 243 22.14 -10.80 -3.78
CA LEU A 243 21.27 -10.64 -4.94
C LEU A 243 20.43 -9.38 -4.75
N ARG A 244 20.69 -8.37 -5.56
CA ARG A 244 19.97 -7.09 -5.55
C ARG A 244 18.91 -7.09 -6.65
N LEU A 245 17.69 -6.74 -6.27
CA LEU A 245 16.55 -6.57 -7.16
C LEU A 245 16.20 -5.09 -7.24
N GLU A 246 16.13 -4.55 -8.45
CA GLU A 246 15.53 -3.23 -8.66
C GLU A 246 14.13 -3.44 -9.22
N LEU A 247 13.14 -2.93 -8.51
CA LEU A 247 11.72 -3.17 -8.73
C LEU A 247 11.03 -1.92 -9.26
N THR A 248 9.96 -2.12 -10.02
CA THR A 248 9.03 -1.03 -10.28
C THR A 248 8.36 -0.59 -8.98
N PRO A 249 7.93 0.68 -8.87
CA PRO A 249 7.16 1.16 -7.72
C PRO A 249 5.98 0.26 -7.35
N GLU A 250 5.22 -0.21 -8.35
CA GLU A 250 4.02 -1.02 -8.16
C GLU A 250 4.35 -2.41 -7.61
N ALA A 251 5.45 -3.02 -8.08
CA ALA A 251 5.88 -4.33 -7.57
C ALA A 251 6.43 -4.22 -6.14
N ALA A 252 7.18 -3.16 -5.84
CA ALA A 252 7.66 -2.89 -4.49
C ALA A 252 6.50 -2.72 -3.49
N ASP A 253 5.43 -2.01 -3.86
CA ASP A 253 4.23 -1.89 -3.03
C ASP A 253 3.56 -3.23 -2.76
N LEU A 254 3.33 -4.00 -3.82
CA LEU A 254 2.66 -5.29 -3.70
C LEU A 254 3.44 -6.27 -2.84
N MET A 255 4.77 -6.17 -2.84
CA MET A 255 5.66 -7.04 -2.06
C MET A 255 6.03 -6.46 -0.69
N GLY A 256 5.57 -5.24 -0.37
CA GLY A 256 5.91 -4.59 0.90
C GLY A 256 7.41 -4.25 1.03
N THR A 257 8.09 -3.93 -0.07
CA THR A 257 9.54 -3.67 -0.10
C THR A 257 9.87 -2.25 -0.56
N GLU A 258 11.14 -1.87 -0.44
CA GLU A 258 11.66 -0.74 -1.22
C GLU A 258 11.81 -1.12 -2.70
N THR A 259 11.97 -0.12 -3.57
CA THR A 259 12.25 -0.37 -5.00
C THR A 259 13.63 -0.96 -5.24
N VAL A 260 14.51 -0.94 -4.24
CA VAL A 260 15.76 -1.68 -4.21
C VAL A 260 15.68 -2.64 -3.05
N PHE A 261 15.69 -3.94 -3.35
CA PHE A 261 15.56 -5.00 -2.36
C PHE A 261 16.77 -5.94 -2.42
N GLU A 262 17.43 -6.17 -1.28
CA GLU A 262 18.64 -7.00 -1.17
C GLU A 262 18.34 -8.36 -0.54
N VAL A 263 18.59 -9.43 -1.29
CA VAL A 263 18.57 -10.80 -0.75
C VAL A 263 19.99 -11.23 -0.45
N ARG A 264 20.30 -11.41 0.83
CA ARG A 264 21.57 -12.00 1.28
C ARG A 264 21.51 -13.51 1.12
N LEU A 265 22.44 -14.07 0.37
CA LEU A 265 22.51 -15.49 0.07
C LEU A 265 23.43 -16.16 1.08
N ASP A 266 22.86 -16.71 2.14
CA ASP A 266 23.54 -17.62 3.06
C ASP A 266 23.28 -19.06 2.61
N LEU A 267 23.71 -19.35 1.39
CA LEU A 267 23.49 -20.62 0.70
C LEU A 267 24.80 -21.42 0.63
N PRO A 268 24.72 -22.77 0.60
CA PRO A 268 25.87 -23.59 0.26
C PRO A 268 26.48 -23.18 -1.09
N PRO A 269 27.82 -23.27 -1.27
CA PRO A 269 28.49 -22.81 -2.50
C PRO A 269 27.92 -23.43 -3.78
N GLU A 270 27.55 -24.70 -3.74
CA GLU A 270 26.92 -25.43 -4.84
C GLU A 270 25.54 -24.86 -5.20
N THR A 271 24.73 -24.53 -4.19
CA THR A 271 23.41 -23.93 -4.35
C THR A 271 23.51 -22.52 -4.89
N ALA A 272 24.47 -21.73 -4.39
CA ALA A 272 24.74 -20.39 -4.92
C ALA A 272 25.25 -20.42 -6.37
N ALA A 273 26.06 -21.42 -6.75
CA ALA A 273 26.49 -21.63 -8.13
C ALA A 273 25.33 -22.05 -9.04
N GLU A 274 24.39 -22.85 -8.54
CA GLU A 274 23.17 -23.19 -9.26
C GLU A 274 22.30 -21.94 -9.51
N LEU A 275 22.08 -21.10 -8.50
CA LEU A 275 21.35 -19.83 -8.64
C LEU A 275 21.95 -18.96 -9.76
N ARG A 276 23.28 -18.82 -9.76
CA ARG A 276 24.04 -18.09 -10.80
C ARG A 276 23.78 -18.61 -12.20
N ALA A 277 23.66 -19.92 -12.35
CA ALA A 277 23.42 -20.55 -13.64
C ALA A 277 21.94 -20.54 -14.06
N VAL A 278 21.00 -20.52 -13.11
CA VAL A 278 19.57 -20.61 -13.38
C VAL A 278 18.99 -19.24 -13.72
N LEU A 279 19.23 -18.20 -12.92
CA LEU A 279 18.58 -16.90 -13.10
C LEU A 279 18.80 -16.28 -14.50
N PRO A 280 20.03 -16.22 -15.06
CA PRO A 280 20.23 -15.63 -16.38
C PRO A 280 19.59 -16.43 -17.50
N ARG A 281 19.64 -17.76 -17.39
CA ARG A 281 19.00 -18.68 -18.33
C ARG A 281 17.48 -18.53 -18.31
N MET A 282 16.94 -18.24 -17.12
CA MET A 282 15.53 -18.11 -16.87
C MET A 282 14.97 -16.80 -17.43
N LEU A 283 15.67 -15.68 -17.17
CA LEU A 283 15.20 -14.33 -17.47
C LEU A 283 15.64 -13.84 -18.87
N GLY A 284 16.83 -14.21 -19.32
CA GLY A 284 17.41 -13.71 -20.59
C GLY A 284 16.57 -13.94 -21.86
N PRO A 285 15.84 -15.07 -22.01
CA PRO A 285 15.04 -15.31 -23.22
C PRO A 285 13.71 -14.55 -23.28
N VAL A 286 13.27 -13.90 -22.20
CA VAL A 286 11.94 -13.30 -22.12
C VAL A 286 11.96 -11.89 -22.72
N THR A 287 10.94 -11.53 -23.50
CA THR A 287 10.78 -10.15 -24.01
C THR A 287 10.66 -9.19 -22.82
N GLY A 288 11.41 -8.10 -22.82
CA GLY A 288 11.45 -7.18 -21.67
C GLY A 288 12.14 -7.78 -20.44
N ALA A 289 13.12 -8.66 -20.65
CA ALA A 289 13.95 -9.20 -19.58
C ALA A 289 14.55 -8.06 -18.73
N PRO A 290 14.66 -8.23 -17.40
CA PRO A 290 15.39 -7.30 -16.55
C PRO A 290 16.85 -7.25 -16.99
N ASP A 291 17.52 -6.12 -16.73
CA ASP A 291 18.97 -6.04 -16.91
C ASP A 291 19.67 -7.00 -15.92
N LEU A 292 20.62 -7.78 -16.40
CA LEU A 292 21.32 -8.80 -15.63
C LEU A 292 22.80 -8.44 -15.51
N SER A 293 23.30 -8.28 -14.29
CA SER A 293 24.70 -7.96 -14.03
C SER A 293 25.31 -8.83 -12.93
N GLY A 294 26.61 -9.14 -13.05
CA GLY A 294 27.36 -9.91 -12.05
C GLY A 294 27.11 -11.42 -12.02
N PHE A 295 26.48 -11.96 -13.07
CA PHE A 295 26.26 -13.39 -13.27
C PHE A 295 27.33 -14.06 -14.12
#